data_AF-A0A956LA64-F1
#
_entry.id   AF-A0A956LA64-F1
#
_cell.length_a   1.000
_cell.length_b   1.000
_cell.length_c   1.000
_cell.angle_alpha   90.00
_cell.angle_beta   90.00
_cell.angle_gamma   90.00
#
_symmetry.space_group_name_H-M   'P 1'
#
loop_
_entity.id
_entity.type
_entity.pdbx_description
1 polymer ?
#
loop_
_entity_poly.entity_id
_entity_poly.type
_entity_poly.pdbx_seq_one_letter_code
_entity_poly.pdbx_strand_id
1 'polypeptide(L)'
;MIPRRTLLLAMPALVLSRRAAAEPSPEERKLANRLELWSNYSRRTQNLMARLGTSRETSLLEEPLMSTGTLVFRAPDLLVLREDGRQGATTLIEASAIRIFLNAAGRRDPAAIDADRRPAARWLAQRLLRLFAPGDGTELLE
;
A
#
# COMPACT_ATOMS: atom_id res chain seq x y z
N MET A 1 -14.81 72.09 -29.83
CA MET A 1 -13.54 71.89 -29.08
C MET A 1 -13.89 71.41 -27.68
N ILE A 2 -13.70 70.13 -27.37
CA ILE A 2 -14.09 69.51 -26.09
C ILE A 2 -12.83 69.38 -25.22
N PRO A 3 -12.80 69.89 -23.97
CA PRO A 3 -11.61 69.79 -23.13
C PRO A 3 -11.51 68.38 -22.51
N ARG A 4 -10.31 67.80 -22.64
CA ARG A 4 -9.90 66.50 -22.08
C ARG A 4 -9.77 66.61 -20.55
N ARG A 5 -10.67 65.98 -19.80
CA ARG A 5 -10.49 65.67 -18.38
C ARG A 5 -9.81 64.29 -18.26
N THR A 6 -8.55 64.30 -17.86
CA THR A 6 -7.75 63.10 -17.56
C THR A 6 -8.19 62.56 -16.19
N LEU A 7 -8.93 61.44 -16.18
CA LEU A 7 -9.20 60.66 -14.98
C LEU A 7 -7.98 59.76 -14.72
N LEU A 8 -7.19 60.11 -13.71
CA LEU A 8 -6.16 59.23 -13.15
C LEU A 8 -6.87 58.12 -12.36
N LEU A 9 -6.89 56.92 -12.94
CA LEU A 9 -7.35 55.70 -12.28
C LEU A 9 -6.28 55.27 -11.27
N ALA A 10 -6.62 55.30 -9.98
CA ALA A 10 -5.81 54.68 -8.93
C ALA A 10 -5.95 53.16 -9.00
N MET A 11 -4.87 52.46 -9.31
CA MET A 11 -4.76 51.00 -9.19
C MET A 11 -4.44 50.65 -7.73
N PRO A 12 -5.25 49.83 -7.03
CA PRO A 12 -4.86 49.35 -5.72
C PRO A 12 -3.77 48.28 -5.90
N ALA A 13 -2.63 48.48 -5.22
CA ALA A 13 -1.59 47.48 -5.09
C ALA A 13 -2.15 46.27 -4.31
N LEU A 14 -2.36 45.15 -5.02
CA LEU A 14 -2.57 43.84 -4.39
C LEU A 14 -1.28 43.47 -3.64
N VAL A 15 -1.26 43.77 -2.34
CA VAL A 15 -0.28 43.21 -1.41
C VAL A 15 -0.57 41.71 -1.33
N LEU A 16 0.15 40.92 -2.14
CA LEU A 16 0.23 39.48 -1.94
C LEU A 16 0.91 39.24 -0.59
N SER A 17 0.10 39.05 0.45
CA SER A 17 0.54 38.41 1.69
C SER A 17 1.03 37.01 1.36
N ARG A 18 2.34 36.89 1.12
CA ARG A 18 3.04 35.61 1.01
C ARG A 18 3.03 35.00 2.41
N ARG A 19 1.98 34.23 2.74
CA ARG A 19 1.93 33.40 3.95
C ARG A 19 3.21 32.57 3.93
N ALA A 20 4.12 32.83 4.88
CA ALA A 20 5.25 31.97 5.11
C ALA A 20 4.69 30.57 5.39
N ALA A 21 5.04 29.60 4.55
CA ALA A 21 4.65 28.22 4.79
C ALA A 21 5.18 27.84 6.18
N ALA A 22 4.29 27.37 7.06
CA ALA A 22 4.69 26.91 8.38
C ALA A 22 5.75 25.81 8.21
N GLU A 23 6.82 25.86 9.01
CA GLU A 23 7.80 24.79 8.96
C GLU A 23 7.15 23.45 9.32
N PRO A 24 7.45 22.38 8.58
CA PRO A 24 6.82 21.09 8.81
C PRO A 24 7.19 20.55 10.19
N SER A 25 6.19 20.05 10.89
CA SER A 25 6.34 19.43 12.20
C SER A 25 7.33 18.25 12.13
N PRO A 26 7.91 17.81 13.26
CA PRO A 26 8.76 16.61 13.28
C PRO A 26 8.08 15.36 12.70
N GLU A 27 6.77 15.22 12.89
CA GLU A 27 5.99 14.10 12.36
C GLU A 27 5.81 14.20 10.85
N GLU A 28 5.52 15.40 10.33
CA GLU A 28 5.41 15.67 8.90
C GLU A 28 6.75 15.43 8.19
N ARG A 29 7.87 15.86 8.79
CA ARG A 29 9.21 15.57 8.27
C ARG A 29 9.50 14.07 8.26
N LYS A 30 9.14 13.35 9.33
CA LYS A 30 9.31 11.88 9.39
C LYS A 30 8.46 11.17 8.34
N LEU A 31 7.23 11.63 8.10
CA LEU A 31 6.37 11.11 7.05
C LEU A 31 6.95 11.41 5.66
N ALA A 32 7.36 12.65 5.39
CA ALA A 32 7.96 13.05 4.12
C ALA A 32 9.20 12.23 3.79
N ASN A 33 10.11 12.04 4.76
CA ASN A 33 11.30 11.20 4.60
C ASN A 33 10.93 9.74 4.27
N ARG A 34 9.89 9.19 4.93
CA ARG A 34 9.40 7.84 4.61
C ARG A 34 8.85 7.78 3.18
N LEU A 35 8.04 8.75 2.78
CA LEU A 35 7.46 8.81 1.43
C LEU A 35 8.55 8.95 0.36
N GLU A 36 9.59 9.74 0.62
CA GLU A 36 10.73 9.88 -0.28
C GLU A 36 11.49 8.56 -0.45
N LEU A 37 11.79 7.87 0.65
CA LEU A 37 12.43 6.55 0.60
C LEU A 37 11.60 5.54 -0.18
N TRP A 38 10.28 5.53 0.04
CA TRP A 38 9.35 4.68 -0.72
C TRP A 38 9.30 5.05 -2.20
N SER A 39 9.26 6.33 -2.54
CA SER A 39 9.26 6.83 -3.94
C SER A 39 10.55 6.46 -4.68
N ASN A 40 11.70 6.55 -4.01
CA ASN A 40 12.99 6.18 -4.60
C ASN A 40 13.08 4.67 -4.80
N TYR A 41 12.55 3.88 -3.87
CA TYR A 41 12.49 2.43 -3.99
C TYR A 41 11.57 2.00 -5.14
N SER A 42 10.35 2.54 -5.22
CA SER A 42 9.36 2.18 -6.26
C SER A 42 9.83 2.55 -7.68
N ARG A 43 10.64 3.59 -7.83
CA ARG A 43 11.28 3.93 -9.12
C ARG A 43 12.32 2.91 -9.58
N ARG A 44 12.95 2.17 -8.64
CA ARG A 44 14.05 1.24 -8.93
C ARG A 44 13.60 -0.20 -9.09
N THR A 45 12.47 -0.58 -8.49
CA THR A 45 11.99 -1.96 -8.47
C THR A 45 10.47 -2.00 -8.45
N GLN A 46 9.91 -2.96 -9.17
CA GLN A 46 8.48 -3.31 -9.12
C GLN A 46 8.18 -4.36 -8.03
N ASN A 47 9.23 -4.86 -7.36
CA ASN A 47 9.11 -5.74 -6.20
C ASN A 47 9.06 -4.91 -4.92
N LEU A 48 8.33 -5.40 -3.93
CA LEU A 48 8.21 -4.82 -2.59
C LEU A 48 8.63 -5.85 -1.55
N MET A 49 9.40 -5.42 -0.55
CA MET A 49 9.64 -6.18 0.66
C MET A 49 9.42 -5.27 1.87
N ALA A 50 8.56 -5.70 2.79
CA ALA A 50 8.20 -4.93 3.96
C ALA A 50 8.03 -5.82 5.20
N ARG A 51 8.21 -5.22 6.37
CA ARG A 51 7.78 -5.81 7.64
C ARG A 51 6.28 -5.60 7.80
N LEU A 52 5.60 -6.67 8.20
CA LEU A 52 4.16 -6.72 8.41
C LEU A 52 3.87 -7.00 9.88
N GLY A 53 2.92 -6.27 10.45
CA GLY A 53 2.26 -6.62 11.70
C GLY A 53 0.79 -6.90 11.40
N THR A 54 0.25 -7.99 11.95
CA THR A 54 -1.15 -8.39 11.77
C THR A 54 -1.81 -8.56 13.13
N SER A 55 -3.02 -8.01 13.26
CA SER A 55 -3.96 -8.32 14.33
C SER A 55 -5.08 -9.15 13.73
N ARG A 56 -5.39 -10.31 14.33
CA ARG A 56 -6.51 -11.15 13.92
C ARG A 56 -7.53 -11.23 15.05
N GLU A 57 -8.74 -10.83 14.72
CA GLU A 57 -9.89 -10.84 15.62
C GLU A 57 -10.95 -11.77 15.05
N THR A 58 -11.42 -12.73 15.87
CA THR A 58 -12.49 -13.65 15.49
C THR A 58 -13.28 -14.00 16.75
N SER A 59 -14.54 -14.44 16.61
CA SER A 59 -15.33 -14.93 17.74
C SER A 59 -14.76 -16.18 18.42
N LEU A 60 -13.76 -16.83 17.82
CA LEU A 60 -13.05 -17.99 18.39
C LEU A 60 -11.86 -17.59 19.27
N LEU A 61 -11.50 -16.30 19.29
CA LEU A 61 -10.36 -15.79 20.05
C LEU A 61 -10.86 -14.92 21.20
N GLU A 62 -10.35 -15.17 22.41
CA GLU A 62 -10.64 -14.36 23.59
C GLU A 62 -9.91 -12.99 23.52
N GLU A 63 -8.69 -12.99 22.97
CA GLU A 63 -7.88 -11.79 22.73
C GLU A 63 -7.42 -11.75 21.26
N PRO A 64 -7.18 -10.55 20.68
CA PRO A 64 -6.64 -10.42 19.33
C PRO A 64 -5.32 -11.18 19.18
N LEU A 65 -5.24 -12.03 18.15
CA LEU A 65 -3.99 -12.72 17.83
C LEU A 65 -3.07 -11.77 17.07
N MET A 66 -2.05 -11.29 17.76
CA MET A 66 -1.00 -10.44 17.18
C MET A 66 0.12 -11.30 16.60
N SER A 67 0.49 -11.05 15.34
CA SER A 67 1.66 -11.67 14.72
C SER A 67 2.48 -10.65 13.94
N THR A 68 3.75 -10.97 13.74
CA THR A 68 4.65 -10.19 12.90
C THR A 68 5.25 -11.08 11.82
N GLY A 69 5.64 -10.45 10.73
CA GLY A 69 6.06 -11.18 9.55
C GLY A 69 6.65 -10.29 8.48
N THR A 70 6.87 -10.90 7.33
CA THR A 70 7.41 -10.27 6.15
C THR A 70 6.43 -10.40 5.01
N LEU A 71 6.13 -9.27 4.36
CA LEU A 71 5.41 -9.22 3.11
C LEU A 71 6.42 -9.05 1.98
N VAL A 72 6.33 -9.92 0.98
CA VAL A 72 7.10 -9.80 -0.26
C VAL A 72 6.12 -9.82 -1.42
N PHE A 73 6.15 -8.78 -2.24
CA PHE A 73 5.52 -8.80 -3.55
C PHE A 73 6.61 -8.83 -4.61
N ARG A 74 6.55 -9.83 -5.48
CA ARG A 74 7.40 -9.94 -6.66
C ARG A 74 6.52 -9.76 -7.88
N ALA A 75 6.77 -8.70 -8.63
CA ALA A 75 6.01 -8.42 -9.83
C ALA A 75 6.17 -9.55 -10.87
N PRO A 76 5.11 -9.84 -11.65
CA PRO A 76 3.82 -9.14 -11.64
C PRO A 76 2.78 -9.73 -10.67
N ASP A 77 2.96 -10.94 -10.16
CA ASP A 77 1.83 -11.76 -9.73
C ASP A 77 2.09 -12.64 -8.49
N LEU A 78 3.21 -12.46 -7.79
CA LEU A 78 3.52 -13.25 -6.61
C LEU A 78 3.51 -12.39 -5.33
N LEU A 79 2.53 -12.65 -4.46
CA LEU A 79 2.49 -12.12 -3.11
C LEU A 79 2.81 -13.23 -2.09
N VAL A 80 3.76 -12.97 -1.20
CA VAL A 80 4.18 -13.85 -0.13
C VAL A 80 3.98 -13.14 1.21
N LEU A 81 3.21 -13.77 2.09
CA LEU A 81 2.99 -13.33 3.47
C LEU A 81 3.59 -14.39 4.38
N ARG A 82 4.71 -14.07 5.02
CA ARG A 82 5.41 -14.99 5.93
C ARG A 82 5.33 -14.49 7.35
N GLU A 83 4.68 -15.23 8.23
CA GLU A 83 4.77 -14.97 9.67
C GLU A 83 6.13 -15.44 10.22
N ASP A 84 6.67 -14.73 11.21
CA ASP A 84 7.97 -15.07 11.81
C ASP A 84 7.87 -16.23 12.81
N GLY A 85 6.72 -16.35 13.47
CA GLY A 85 6.50 -17.33 14.52
C GLY A 85 6.64 -18.77 14.02
N ARG A 86 7.18 -19.65 14.87
CA ARG A 86 7.26 -21.08 14.57
C ARG A 86 5.89 -21.69 14.29
N GLN A 87 4.87 -21.26 15.02
CA GLN A 87 3.47 -21.67 14.82
C GLN A 87 2.74 -20.87 13.73
N GLY A 88 3.45 -19.92 13.10
CA GLY A 88 2.88 -19.12 12.03
C GLY A 88 2.79 -19.86 10.70
N ALA A 89 2.27 -19.17 9.71
CA ALA A 89 2.16 -19.66 8.35
C ALA A 89 2.90 -18.78 7.34
N THR A 90 3.28 -19.41 6.23
CA THR A 90 3.67 -18.73 5.01
C THR A 90 2.54 -18.93 3.98
N THR A 91 2.00 -17.84 3.46
CA THR A 91 0.96 -17.83 2.43
C THR A 91 1.55 -17.29 1.14
N LEU A 92 1.44 -18.06 0.06
CA LEU A 92 1.83 -17.67 -1.29
C LEU A 92 0.54 -17.48 -2.09
N ILE A 93 0.44 -16.36 -2.79
CA ILE A 93 -0.71 -15.99 -3.61
C ILE A 93 -0.18 -15.67 -5.00
N GLU A 94 -0.65 -16.46 -5.95
CA GLU A 94 -0.49 -16.29 -7.39
C GLU A 94 -1.90 -16.09 -8.00
N ALA A 95 -1.98 -15.66 -9.27
CA ALA A 95 -3.27 -15.34 -9.90
C ALA A 95 -4.27 -16.52 -9.89
N SER A 96 -3.79 -17.75 -10.06
CA SER A 96 -4.61 -18.97 -10.15
C SER A 96 -4.47 -19.91 -8.94
N ALA A 97 -3.59 -19.60 -7.99
CA ALA A 97 -3.27 -20.51 -6.90
C ALA A 97 -2.98 -19.80 -5.58
N ILE A 98 -3.49 -20.37 -4.49
CA ILE A 98 -3.11 -19.99 -3.12
C ILE A 98 -2.49 -21.21 -2.43
N ARG A 99 -1.31 -21.05 -1.85
CA ARG A 99 -0.65 -22.09 -1.06
C ARG A 99 -0.39 -21.57 0.36
N ILE A 100 -0.72 -22.37 1.37
CA ILE A 100 -0.53 -22.02 2.79
C ILE A 100 0.26 -23.13 3.47
N PHE A 101 1.43 -22.78 4.00
CA PHE A 101 2.37 -23.69 4.65
C PHE A 101 2.50 -23.30 6.11
N LEU A 102 2.34 -24.25 7.04
CA LEU A 102 2.70 -24.00 8.43
C LEU A 102 4.22 -24.03 8.58
N ASN A 103 4.79 -23.00 9.20
CA ASN A 103 6.24 -22.88 9.38
C ASN A 103 6.83 -24.09 10.15
N ALA A 104 6.08 -24.66 11.09
CA ALA A 104 6.50 -25.82 11.89
C ALA A 104 6.38 -27.18 11.18
N ALA A 105 5.58 -27.29 10.10
CA ALA A 105 5.23 -28.58 9.49
C ALA A 105 6.32 -29.18 8.59
N GLY A 106 7.47 -28.50 8.45
CA GLY A 106 8.51 -28.87 7.50
C GLY A 106 8.08 -28.68 6.04
N ARG A 107 8.94 -29.05 5.09
CA ARG A 107 8.76 -28.83 3.65
C ARG A 107 7.76 -29.83 3.02
N ARG A 108 6.61 -30.06 3.66
CA ARG A 108 5.48 -30.70 2.98
C ARG A 108 4.84 -29.64 2.11
N ASP A 109 4.80 -29.88 0.80
CA ASP A 109 4.12 -28.99 -0.15
C ASP A 109 2.60 -29.23 0.00
N PRO A 110 1.85 -28.34 0.68
CA PRO A 110 0.42 -28.48 0.86
C PRO A 110 -0.23 -28.31 -0.51
N ALA A 111 -1.33 -29.03 -0.73
CA ALA A 111 -2.08 -28.93 -1.96
C ALA A 111 -2.46 -27.46 -2.23
N ALA A 112 -2.13 -26.97 -3.43
CA ALA A 112 -2.53 -25.66 -3.85
C ALA A 112 -4.06 -25.56 -3.89
N ILE A 113 -4.59 -24.47 -3.35
CA ILE A 113 -5.97 -24.09 -3.55
C ILE A 113 -6.06 -23.55 -4.97
N ASP A 114 -6.62 -24.35 -5.87
CA ASP A 114 -6.98 -23.94 -7.23
C ASP A 114 -8.04 -22.83 -7.14
N ALA A 115 -7.62 -21.60 -7.45
CA ALA A 115 -8.47 -20.42 -7.35
C ALA A 115 -9.54 -20.41 -8.44
N ASP A 116 -9.25 -20.95 -9.63
CA ASP A 116 -10.19 -20.98 -10.75
C ASP A 116 -11.42 -21.85 -10.45
N ARG A 117 -11.25 -22.87 -9.60
CA ARG A 117 -12.35 -23.71 -9.11
C ARG A 117 -13.10 -23.11 -7.92
N ARG A 118 -12.63 -22.01 -7.34
CA ARG A 118 -13.17 -21.43 -6.09
C ARG A 118 -13.36 -19.91 -6.24
N PRO A 119 -14.57 -19.43 -6.58
CA PRO A 119 -14.82 -18.02 -6.87
C PRO A 119 -14.34 -17.04 -5.79
N ALA A 120 -14.54 -17.38 -4.51
CA ALA A 120 -14.08 -16.55 -3.39
C ALA A 120 -12.54 -16.49 -3.29
N ALA A 121 -11.84 -17.60 -3.54
CA ALA A 121 -10.39 -17.64 -3.54
C ALA A 121 -9.82 -16.83 -4.71
N ARG A 122 -10.42 -16.96 -5.90
CA ARG A 122 -10.08 -16.14 -7.07
C ARG A 122 -10.26 -14.65 -6.80
N TRP A 123 -11.42 -14.26 -6.29
CA TRP A 123 -11.71 -12.87 -5.94
C TRP A 123 -10.67 -12.33 -4.94
N LEU A 124 -10.36 -13.08 -3.88
CA LEU A 124 -9.39 -12.67 -2.87
C LEU A 124 -7.98 -12.53 -3.44
N ALA A 125 -7.51 -13.52 -4.21
CA ALA A 125 -6.19 -13.50 -4.82
C ALA A 125 -6.03 -12.31 -5.77
N GLN A 126 -7.00 -12.10 -6.66
CA GLN A 126 -7.01 -10.98 -7.59
C GLN A 126 -7.03 -9.64 -6.85
N ARG A 127 -7.87 -9.50 -5.82
CA ARG A 127 -7.96 -8.25 -5.07
C ARG A 127 -6.66 -7.94 -4.33
N LEU A 128 -6.05 -8.92 -3.69
CA LEU A 128 -4.77 -8.74 -3.00
C LEU A 128 -3.64 -8.38 -3.97
N LEU A 129 -3.54 -9.05 -5.12
CA LEU A 129 -2.51 -8.74 -6.12
C LEU A 129 -2.68 -7.33 -6.70
N ARG A 130 -3.92 -6.91 -6.98
CA ARG A 130 -4.21 -5.55 -7.47
C ARG A 130 -3.79 -4.45 -6.51
N LEU A 131 -3.78 -4.69 -5.18
CA LEU A 131 -3.27 -3.71 -4.22
C LEU A 131 -1.78 -3.40 -4.40
N PHE A 132 -1.01 -4.32 -4.98
CA PHE A 132 0.45 -4.18 -5.16
C PHE A 132 0.86 -3.95 -6.61
N ALA A 133 0.08 -4.44 -7.58
CA ALA A 133 0.23 -4.15 -9.00
C ALA A 133 -1.12 -3.73 -9.60
N PRO A 134 -1.54 -2.47 -9.39
CA PRO A 134 -2.86 -2.00 -9.82
C PRO A 134 -2.97 -1.70 -11.32
N GLY A 135 -1.94 -2.01 -12.11
CA GLY A 135 -1.86 -1.62 -13.51
C GLY A 135 -1.92 -0.10 -13.67
N ASP A 136 -2.94 0.38 -14.39
CA ASP A 136 -3.23 1.80 -14.60
C ASP A 136 -3.95 2.48 -13.41
N GLY A 137 -4.26 1.73 -12.35
CA GLY A 137 -4.90 2.25 -11.14
C GLY A 137 -6.42 2.24 -11.16
N THR A 138 -7.07 2.00 -12.31
CA THR A 138 -8.53 1.97 -12.40
C THR A 138 -9.12 0.75 -11.68
N GLU A 139 -8.41 -0.38 -11.71
CA GLU A 139 -8.83 -1.64 -11.10
C GLU A 139 -8.89 -1.64 -9.55
N LEU A 140 -8.40 -0.58 -8.89
CA LEU A 140 -8.47 -0.44 -7.43
C LEU A 140 -9.83 0.06 -6.94
N LEU A 141 -10.58 0.76 -7.80
CA LEU A 141 -11.83 1.45 -7.45
C LEU A 141 -13.08 0.57 -7.57
N GLU A 142 -12.96 -0.56 -8.27
CA GLU A 142 -13.99 -1.62 -8.39
C GLU A 142 -13.81 -2.69 -7.31
#